data_AF-A0A3B9BPV0-F1
#
_entry.id   AF-A0A3B9BPV0-F1
#
_cell.length_a   1.000
_cell.length_b   1.000
_cell.length_c   1.000
_cell.angle_alpha   90.00
_cell.angle_beta   90.00
_cell.angle_gamma   90.00
#
_symmetry.space_group_name_H-M   'P 1'
#
loop_
_entity.id
_entity.type
_entity.pdbx_description
1 polymer ?
#
loop_
_entity_poly.entity_id
_entity_poly.type
_entity_poly.pdbx_seq_one_letter_code
_entity_poly.pdbx_strand_id
1 'polypeptide(L)' 'MDDALLAAHAIRDNSTLVRMYRQAGEAVLETNEVQGCFYLTQAYVFALEAGMDVAEDLRAVLSERGREA' A
#
# COMPACT_ATOMS: atom_id res chain seq x y z
N MET A 1 13.74 0.54 -8.63
CA MET A 1 12.92 -0.51 -8.02
C MET A 1 13.77 -1.14 -6.95
N ASP A 2 13.29 -1.09 -5.71
CA ASP A 2 14.02 -1.47 -4.51
C ASP A 2 14.20 -3.00 -4.42
N ASP A 3 15.44 -3.47 -4.24
CA ASP A 3 15.79 -4.90 -4.16
C ASP A 3 14.96 -5.64 -3.10
N ALA A 4 14.62 -4.96 -1.99
CA ALA A 4 13.81 -5.50 -0.92
C ALA A 4 12.34 -5.75 -1.34
N LEU A 5 11.79 -4.92 -2.21
CA LEU A 5 10.44 -5.09 -2.75
C LEU A 5 10.39 -6.30 -3.70
N LEU A 6 11.44 -6.47 -4.52
CA LEU A 6 11.57 -7.61 -5.43
C LEU A 6 11.74 -8.92 -4.66
N ALA A 7 12.57 -8.92 -3.62
CA ALA A 7 12.75 -10.08 -2.74
C ALA A 7 11.43 -10.46 -2.06
N ALA A 8 10.70 -9.49 -1.48
CA ALA A 8 9.41 -9.74 -0.84
C ALA A 8 8.36 -10.30 -1.83
N HIS A 9 8.32 -9.81 -3.08
CA HIS A 9 7.50 -10.40 -4.12
C HIS A 9 7.89 -11.85 -4.45
N ALA A 10 9.19 -12.13 -4.56
CA ALA A 10 9.68 -13.46 -4.91
C ALA A 10 9.28 -14.53 -3.88
N ILE A 11 9.19 -14.16 -2.60
CA ILE A 11 8.78 -15.07 -1.52
C ILE A 11 7.32 -14.89 -1.09
N ARG A 12 6.53 -14.04 -1.78
CA ARG A 12 5.13 -13.74 -1.45
C ARG A 12 4.96 -13.23 0.00
N ASP A 13 5.92 -12.44 0.47
CA ASP A 13 5.87 -11.83 1.81
C ASP A 13 4.95 -10.61 1.80
N ASN A 14 3.65 -10.88 1.77
CA ASN A 14 2.62 -9.86 1.69
C ASN A 14 2.71 -8.88 2.85
N SER A 15 3.07 -9.33 4.05
CA SER A 15 3.22 -8.44 5.21
C SER A 15 4.32 -7.39 5.01
N THR A 16 5.48 -7.79 4.46
CA THR A 16 6.57 -6.85 4.13
C THR A 16 6.15 -5.91 3.00
N LEU A 17 5.48 -6.43 1.97
CA LEU A 17 4.98 -5.63 0.85
C LEU A 17 3.99 -4.55 1.31
N VAL A 18 3.00 -4.93 2.12
CA VAL A 18 2.02 -4.00 2.71
C VAL A 18 2.74 -2.88 3.45
N ARG A 19 3.71 -3.22 4.30
CA ARG A 19 4.43 -2.24 5.11
C ARG A 19 5.28 -1.28 4.26
N MET A 20 5.98 -1.80 3.25
CA MET A 20 6.80 -0.98 2.34
C MET A 20 5.97 -0.05 1.47
N TYR A 21 4.89 -0.57 0.87
CA TYR A 21 3.99 0.23 0.04
C TYR A 21 3.23 1.28 0.86
N ARG A 22 2.80 0.94 2.07
CA ARG A 22 2.18 1.90 2.99
C ARG A 22 3.14 3.06 3.30
N GLN A 23 4.37 2.74 3.72
CA GLN A 23 5.37 3.76 4.04
C GLN A 23 5.69 4.66 2.84
N ALA A 24 5.86 4.08 1.65
CA ALA A 24 6.10 4.83 0.43
C ALA A 24 4.91 5.74 0.09
N GLY A 25 3.70 5.20 0.21
CA GLY A 25 2.45 5.94 0.00
C GLY A 25 2.32 7.13 0.92
N GLU A 26 2.47 6.93 2.22
CA GLU A 26 2.43 7.98 3.26
C GLU A 26 3.50 9.07 3.01
N ALA A 27 4.72 8.69 2.62
CA ALA A 27 5.82 9.64 2.41
C ALA A 27 5.62 10.59 1.21
N VAL A 28 4.97 10.13 0.14
CA VAL A 28 4.72 10.96 -1.05
C VAL A 28 3.33 11.59 -1.04
N LEU A 29 2.48 11.23 -0.07
CA LEU A 29 1.07 11.59 -0.02
C LEU A 29 0.82 13.10 0.03
N GLU A 30 1.68 13.81 0.78
CA GLU A 30 1.58 15.26 0.96
C GLU A 30 2.11 16.06 -0.23
N THR A 31 3.00 15.46 -1.03
CA THR A 31 3.68 16.14 -2.16
C THR A 31 3.10 15.76 -3.51
N ASN A 32 2.55 14.56 -3.63
CA ASN A 32 1.91 14.04 -4.83
C ASN A 32 0.86 13.00 -4.44
N GLU A 33 -0.36 13.47 -4.22
CA GLU A 33 -1.50 12.63 -3.80
C GLU A 33 -1.76 11.47 -4.76
N VAL A 34 -1.65 11.68 -6.08
CA VAL A 34 -1.88 10.62 -7.07
C VAL A 34 -0.86 9.49 -6.89
N GLN A 35 0.42 9.83 -6.73
CA GLN A 35 1.48 8.86 -6.51
C GLN A 35 1.35 8.17 -5.15
N GLY A 36 0.96 8.91 -4.10
CA GLY A 36 0.71 8.35 -2.78
C GLY A 36 -0.44 7.35 -2.78
N CYS A 37 -1.58 7.73 -3.34
CA CYS A 37 -2.73 6.84 -3.49
C CYS A 37 -2.42 5.61 -4.34
N PHE A 38 -1.54 5.72 -5.35
CA PHE A 38 -1.08 4.55 -6.11
C PHE A 38 -0.39 3.53 -5.21
N TYR A 39 0.57 3.95 -4.39
CA TYR A 39 1.25 3.04 -3.46
C TYR A 39 0.33 2.51 -2.36
N LEU A 40 -0.54 3.35 -1.79
CA LEU A 40 -1.51 2.92 -0.78
C LEU A 40 -2.50 1.88 -1.35
N THR A 41 -2.88 2.00 -2.62
CA THR A 41 -3.69 0.97 -3.30
C THR A 41 -2.96 -0.36 -3.39
N GLN A 42 -1.66 -0.36 -3.69
CA GLN A 42 -0.86 -1.60 -3.70
C GLN A 42 -0.81 -2.21 -2.29
N ALA A 43 -0.56 -1.41 -1.25
CA ALA A 43 -0.60 -1.87 0.13
C ALA A 43 -1.96 -2.49 0.48
N TYR A 44 -3.06 -1.87 0.05
CA TYR A 44 -4.41 -2.35 0.30
C TYR A 44 -4.68 -3.71 -0.35
N VAL A 45 -4.30 -3.88 -1.62
CA VAL A 45 -4.45 -5.17 -2.34
C VAL A 45 -3.70 -6.28 -1.61
N PHE A 46 -2.43 -6.08 -1.26
CA PHE A 46 -1.66 -7.11 -0.56
C PHE A 46 -2.18 -7.39 0.86
N ALA A 47 -2.75 -6.39 1.53
CA ALA A 47 -3.38 -6.58 2.84
C ALA A 47 -4.64 -7.43 2.72
N LEU A 48 -5.47 -7.23 1.70
CA LEU A 48 -6.62 -8.08 1.41
C LEU A 48 -6.20 -9.52 1.09
N GLU A 49 -5.20 -9.70 0.23
CA GLU A 49 -4.69 -11.03 -0.13
C GLU A 49 -4.13 -11.80 1.08
N ALA A 50 -3.58 -11.09 2.06
CA ALA A 50 -3.07 -11.67 3.30
C ALA A 50 -4.10 -11.76 4.44
N GLY A 51 -5.32 -11.23 4.27
CA GLY A 51 -6.34 -11.17 5.32
C GLY A 51 -5.94 -10.28 6.50
N MET A 52 -5.19 -9.21 6.25
CA MET A 52 -4.68 -8.31 7.29
C MET A 52 -5.70 -7.22 7.62
N ASP A 53 -5.88 -6.96 8.91
CA ASP A 53 -6.77 -5.91 9.47
C ASP A 53 -6.45 -4.50 8.95
N VAL A 54 -5.17 -4.22 8.67
CA VAL A 54 -4.70 -2.94 8.10
C VAL A 54 -5.35 -2.60 6.74
N ALA A 55 -5.98 -3.56 6.07
CA ALA A 55 -6.77 -3.30 4.87
C ALA A 55 -7.92 -2.31 5.15
N GLU A 56 -8.55 -2.35 6.33
CA GLU A 56 -9.65 -1.45 6.68
C GLU A 56 -9.17 -0.01 6.88
N ASP A 57 -8.03 0.17 7.55
CA ASP A 57 -7.34 1.46 7.69
C ASP A 57 -6.98 2.06 6.33
N LEU A 58 -6.35 1.25 5.46
CA LEU A 58 -5.97 1.69 4.12
C LEU A 58 -7.19 2.05 3.25
N ARG A 59 -8.29 1.31 3.39
CA ARG A 59 -9.55 1.61 2.70
C ARG A 59 -10.12 2.96 3.14
N ALA A 60 -10.13 3.24 4.45
CA ALA A 60 -10.60 4.52 4.97
C ALA A 60 -9.77 5.68 4.41
N VAL A 61 -8.45 5.58 4.45
CA VAL A 61 -7.53 6.60 3.91
C VAL A 61 -7.75 6.83 2.41
N LEU A 62 -7.96 5.77 1.63
CA LEU A 62 -8.23 5.88 0.18
C LEU A 62 -9.62 6.46 -0.11
N SER A 63 -10.62 6.13 0.70
CA SER A 63 -11.99 6.63 0.57
C SER A 63 -12.09 8.13 0.83
N GLU A 64 -11.47 8.62 1.91
CA GLU A 64 -11.44 10.05 2.24
C GLU A 64 -10.83 10.92 1.13
N ARG A 65 -9.97 10.32 0.28
CA ARG A 65 -9.27 11.01 -0.82
C ARG A 65 -10.00 10.90 -2.16
N GLY A 66 -11.26 10.45 -2.16
CA GLY A 66 -12.07 10.35 -3.37
C GLY A 66 -11.59 9.27 -4.36
N ARG A 67 -10.89 8.24 -3.88
CA ARG A 67 -10.44 7.08 -4.66
C ARG A 67 -11.25 5.83 -4.36
N GLU A 68 -12.54 5.98 -4.09
CA GLU A 68 -13.48 4.86 -4.20
C GLU A 68 -13.87 4.71 -5.68
N ALA A 69 -13.68 3.51 -6.22
CA ALA A 69 -14.11 3.13 -7.56
C ALA A 69 -15.63 2.90 -7.62
#